data_AF-A0A7W7YDE9-F1
#
_entry.id   AF-A0A7W7YDE9-F1
#
_cell.length_a   1.000
_cell.length_b   1.000
_cell.length_c   1.000
_cell.angle_alpha   90.00
_cell.angle_beta   90.00
_cell.angle_gamma   90.00
#
_symmetry.space_group_name_H-M   'P 1'
#
loop_
_entity.id
_entity.type
_entity.pdbx_description
1 polymer ?
#
loop_
_entity_poly.entity_id
_entity_poly.type
_entity_poly.pdbx_seq_one_letter_code
_entity_poly.pdbx_strand_id
1 'polypeptide(L)' 'MIAETIPQLSSMRPQEKLELMAELWEDVLQHEAEIDDPPGVASILAERLANYHAGADSGKSWEQVRSLIQGRH' A
#
# COMPACT_ATOMS: atom_id res chain seq x y z
N MET A 1 10.04 -9.80 -0.17
CA MET A 1 9.35 -8.52 0.14
C MET A 1 10.37 -7.46 0.53
N ILE A 2 10.12 -6.16 0.29
CA ILE A 2 11.07 -5.07 0.63
C ILE A 2 11.47 -5.05 2.12
N ALA A 3 10.58 -5.50 3.01
CA ALA A 3 10.89 -5.63 4.44
C ALA A 3 11.97 -6.69 4.74
N GLU A 4 12.19 -7.67 3.86
CA GLU A 4 13.21 -8.72 4.00
C GLU A 4 14.60 -8.23 3.54
N THR A 5 14.66 -7.17 2.75
CA THR A 5 15.91 -6.60 2.23
C THR A 5 16.53 -5.53 3.14
N ILE A 6 15.78 -5.03 4.13
CA ILE A 6 16.26 -4.04 5.10
C ILE A 6 16.06 -4.62 6.51
N PRO A 7 17.04 -5.37 7.04
CA PRO A 7 16.92 -6.10 8.32
C PRO A 7 16.50 -5.21 9.50
N GLN A 8 16.89 -3.94 9.48
CA GLN A 8 16.60 -2.96 10.52
C GLN A 8 15.10 -2.67 10.64
N LEU A 9 14.34 -2.75 9.55
CA LEU A 9 12.89 -2.61 9.59
C LEU A 9 12.25 -3.76 10.38
N SER A 10 12.84 -4.96 10.34
CA SER A 10 12.29 -6.11 11.06
C SER A 10 12.39 -5.95 12.59
N SER A 11 13.42 -5.24 13.08
CA SER A 11 13.62 -4.96 14.50
C SER A 11 12.77 -3.81 15.07
N MET A 12 12.13 -3.00 14.22
CA MET A 12 11.33 -1.86 14.67
C MET A 12 9.99 -2.29 15.29
N ARG A 13 9.59 -1.59 16.34
CA ARG A 13 8.24 -1.68 16.92
C ARG A 13 7.20 -1.18 15.90
N PRO A 14 5.94 -1.64 15.97
CA PRO A 14 4.90 -1.18 15.05
C PRO A 14 4.75 0.35 14.97
N GLN A 15 4.86 1.03 16.12
CA GLN A 15 4.79 2.49 16.18
C GLN A 15 5.93 3.16 15.40
N GLU A 16 7.16 2.67 15.57
CA GLU A 16 8.35 3.20 14.87
C GLU A 16 8.26 2.98 13.36
N LYS A 17 7.62 1.88 12.93
CA LYS A 17 7.35 1.65 11.50
C LYS A 17 6.34 2.64 10.93
N LEU A 18 5.32 3.00 11.71
CA LEU A 18 4.32 3.97 11.29
C LEU A 18 4.92 5.37 11.19
N GLU A 19 5.76 5.75 12.17
CA GLU A 19 6.50 7.02 12.16
C GLU A 19 7.44 7.09 10.95
N LEU A 20 8.26 6.06 10.74
CA LEU A 20 9.15 5.99 9.57
C LEU A 20 8.37 6.06 8.25
N MET A 21 7.23 5.37 8.14
CA MET A 21 6.39 5.42 6.95
C MET A 21 5.88 6.84 6.69
N ALA A 22 5.46 7.56 7.73
CA ALA A 22 4.99 8.93 7.61
C ALA A 22 6.11 9.87 7.15
N GLU A 23 7.32 9.74 7.72
CA GLU A 23 8.49 10.53 7.32
C GLU A 23 8.90 10.27 5.87
N LEU A 24 8.97 9.00 5.46
CA LEU A 24 9.30 8.63 4.08
C LEU A 24 8.23 9.15 3.09
N TRP A 25 6.97 9.14 3.49
CA TRP A 25 5.89 9.65 2.65
C TRP A 25 5.98 11.17 2.47
N GLU A 26 6.28 11.91 3.54
CA GLU A 26 6.50 13.35 3.47
C GLU A 26 7.70 13.69 2.58
N ASP A 27 8.81 12.94 2.72
CA ASP A 27 10.01 13.12 1.89
C ASP A 27 9.72 12.91 0.39
N VAL A 28 8.93 11.89 0.07
CA VAL A 28 8.43 11.62 -1.29
C VAL A 28 7.63 12.79 -1.85
N LEU A 29 6.75 13.39 -1.04
CA LEU A 29 5.95 14.54 -1.49
C LEU A 29 6.80 15.79 -1.71
N GLN A 30 7.83 16.01 -0.90
CA GLN A 30 8.75 17.13 -1.05
C GLN A 30 9.62 17.01 -2.31
N HIS A 31 9.91 15.78 -2.75
CA HIS A 31 10.78 15.48 -3.89
C HIS A 31 10.04 14.76 -5.03
N GLU A 32 8.74 15.04 -5.20
CA GLU A 32 7.89 14.36 -6.20
C GLU A 32 8.48 14.39 -7.62
N ALA A 33 9.11 15.51 -7.99
CA ALA A 33 9.74 15.68 -9.30
C ALA A 33 10.96 14.78 -9.55
N GLU A 34 11.51 14.17 -8.51
CA GLU A 34 12.65 13.24 -8.59
C GLU A 34 12.20 11.78 -8.71
N ILE A 35 10.89 11.52 -8.59
CA ILE A 35 10.32 10.20 -8.63
C ILE A 35 9.81 9.92 -10.04
N ASP A 36 10.50 9.00 -10.73
CA ASP A 36 10.00 8.47 -11.99
C ASP A 36 8.85 7.51 -11.72
N ASP A 37 7.68 7.82 -12.30
CA ASP A 37 6.55 6.89 -12.31
C ASP A 37 6.97 5.58 -12.98
N PRO A 38 6.81 4.42 -12.31
CA PRO A 38 7.10 3.15 -12.94
C PRO A 38 6.24 2.97 -14.20
N PRO A 39 6.83 2.49 -15.31
CA PRO A 39 6.11 2.36 -16.57
C PRO A 39 4.87 1.46 -16.38
N GLY A 40 3.70 1.99 -16.76
CA GLY A 40 2.44 1.26 -16.70
C GLY A 40 1.59 1.53 -15.45
N VAL A 41 2.08 2.27 -14.44
CA VAL A 41 1.27 2.62 -13.24
C VAL A 41 0.02 3.40 -13.62
N ALA A 42 0.13 4.40 -14.50
CA ALA A 42 -1.02 5.15 -14.99
C ALA A 42 -2.07 4.26 -15.68
N SER A 43 -1.62 3.26 -16.46
CA SER A 43 -2.52 2.30 -17.12
C SER A 43 -3.26 1.43 -16.11
N ILE A 44 -2.56 0.94 -15.09
CA ILE A 44 -3.15 0.12 -14.02
C ILE A 44 -4.17 0.94 -13.22
N LEU A 45 -3.84 2.20 -12.91
CA LEU A 45 -4.77 3.09 -12.20
C LEU A 45 -6.01 3.39 -13.03
N ALA A 46 -5.85 3.63 -14.34
CA ALA A 46 -6.96 3.84 -15.26
C ALA A 46 -7.88 2.61 -15.35
N GLU A 47 -7.30 1.41 -15.45
CA GLU A 47 -8.05 0.14 -15.45
C GLU A 47 -8.82 -0.05 -14.14
N ARG A 48 -8.16 0.14 -12.99
CA ARG A 48 -8.80 0.03 -11.67
C ARG A 48 -9.94 1.02 -11.50
N LEU A 49 -9.75 2.26 -11.94
CA LEU A 49 -10.78 3.28 -11.88
C LEU A 49 -11.99 2.92 -12.76
N ALA A 50 -11.74 2.39 -13.96
CA ALA A 50 -12.81 1.91 -14.85
C ALA A 50 -13.59 0.75 -14.22
N ASN A 51 -12.89 -0.22 -13.60
CA ASN A 51 -13.52 -1.35 -12.91
C ASN A 51 -14.34 -0.91 -11.71
N TYR A 52 -13.85 0.07 -10.94
CA TYR A 52 -14.58 0.68 -9.84
C TYR A 52 -15.89 1.34 -10.33
N HIS A 53 -15.82 2.17 -11.38
CA HIS A 53 -17.01 2.82 -11.94
C HIS A 53 -18.00 1.84 -12.58
N ALA A 54 -17.50 0.75 -13.18
CA ALA A 54 -18.33 -0.32 -13.73
C ALA A 54 -19.00 -1.18 -12.65
N GLY A 55 -18.68 -0.97 -11.36
CA GLY A 55 -19.14 -1.83 -10.26
C GLY A 55 -18.54 -3.24 -10.32
N ALA A 56 -17.46 -3.44 -11.09
CA ALA A 56 -16.79 -4.72 -11.24
C ALA A 56 -15.91 -5.05 -10.01
N ASP A 57 -15.45 -4.02 -9.28
CA ASP A 57 -14.76 -4.20 -8.00
C ASP A 57 -15.77 -4.43 -6.86
N SER A 58 -15.99 -5.69 -6.51
CA SER A 58 -16.65 -6.06 -5.26
C SER A 58 -15.64 -5.93 -4.11
N GLY A 59 -15.53 -4.75 -3.52
CA GLY A 59 -14.77 -4.56 -2.29
C GLY A 59 -15.41 -5.32 -1.13
N LYS A 60 -14.60 -5.99 -0.31
CA LYS A 60 -15.04 -6.49 1.00
C LYS A 60 -14.77 -5.42 2.05
N SER A 61 -15.70 -5.21 2.97
CA SER A 61 -15.43 -4.35 4.13
C SER A 61 -14.26 -4.92 4.94
N TRP A 62 -13.58 -4.06 5.69
CA TRP A 62 -12.50 -4.52 6.57
C TRP A 62 -12.96 -5.59 7.56
N GLU A 63 -14.20 -5.49 8.06
CA GLU A 63 -14.80 -6.50 8.93
C GLU A 63 -14.98 -7.85 8.23
N GLN A 64 -15.40 -7.84 6.96
CA GLN A 64 -15.52 -9.06 6.13
C GLN A 64 -14.15 -9.69 5.89
N VAL A 65 -13.13 -8.89 5.58
CA VAL A 65 -11.75 -9.37 5.39
C VAL A 65 -11.20 -9.94 6.70
N ARG A 66 -11.36 -9.22 7.81
CA ARG A 66 -10.91 -9.65 9.14
C ARG A 66 -11.54 -10.98 9.56
N SER A 67 -12.84 -11.14 9.33
CA SER A 67 -13.56 -12.38 9.65
C SER A 67 -13.04 -13.59 8.85
N LEU A 68 -12.68 -13.40 7.59
CA LEU A 68 -12.09 -14.45 6.74
C LEU A 68 -10.69 -14.88 7.20
N ILE A 69 -9.90 -13.94 7.73
CA ILE A 69 -8.56 -14.21 8.25
C ILE A 69 -8.66 -14.92 9.61
N GLN A 70 -9.55 -14.47 10.47
CA GLN A 70 -9.73 -15.02 11.82
C GLN A 70 -10.48 -16.36 11.84
N GLY A 71 -11.32 -16.64 10.85
CA GLY A 71 -12.05 -17.91 10.70
C GLY A 71 -11.25 -19.06 10.07
N ARG A 72 -9.94 -18.87 9.82
CA ARG A 72 -9.04 -19.89 9.25
C ARG A 72 -8.24 -20.68 10.31
N HIS A 73 -8.68 -20.67 11.56
CA HIS A 73 -8.10 -21.46 12.66
C HIS A 73 -9.06 -22.54 13.15
#